data_AF-A0A2V9Z180-F1
#
_entry.id   AF-A0A2V9Z180-F1
#
_cell.length_a   1.000
_cell.length_b   1.000
_cell.length_c   1.000
_cell.angle_alpha   90.00
_cell.angle_beta   90.00
_cell.angle_gamma   90.00
#
_symmetry.space_group_name_H-M   'P 1'
#
loop_
_entity.id
_entity.type
_entity.pdbx_description
1 polymer ?
#
loop_
_entity_poly.entity_id
_entity_poly.type
_entity_poly.pdbx_seq_one_letter_code
_entity_poly.pdbx_strand_id
1 'polypeptide(L)' 'MSKDGDSFTHYLVVDQRILGEAFGVEKVSDWISLAFVKLALSGPETSTCFAFLENQALVPKILN' A
#
# COMPACT_ATOMS: atom_id res chain seq x y z
N MET A 1 -16.06 -6.08 12.61
CA MET A 1 -14.69 -5.77 12.14
C MET A 1 -14.17 -7.02 11.44
N SER A 2 -14.32 -7.11 10.12
CA SER A 2 -13.81 -8.24 9.32
C SER A 2 -13.97 -7.92 7.83
N LYS A 3 -13.13 -7.03 7.27
CA LYS A 3 -13.01 -6.76 5.83
C LYS A 3 -11.62 -6.23 5.43
N ASP A 4 -10.58 -6.57 6.20
CA ASP A 4 -9.23 -6.05 5.91
C ASP A 4 -8.60 -6.66 4.64
N GLY A 5 -9.14 -7.77 4.14
CA GLY A 5 -8.63 -8.43 2.92
C GLY A 5 -8.95 -7.68 1.61
N ASP A 6 -10.10 -6.99 1.53
CA ASP A 6 -10.58 -6.36 0.28
C ASP A 6 -10.28 -4.85 0.20
N SER A 7 -9.77 -4.25 1.28
CA SER A 7 -9.64 -2.80 1.36
C SER A 7 -8.34 -2.28 0.71
N PHE A 8 -7.27 -3.07 0.72
CA PHE A 8 -5.98 -2.68 0.14
C PHE A 8 -5.90 -3.08 -1.33
N THR A 9 -6.02 -2.09 -2.21
CA THR A 9 -6.12 -2.26 -3.66
C THR A 9 -4.77 -2.34 -4.39
N HIS A 10 -3.66 -2.00 -3.70
CA HIS A 10 -2.32 -1.94 -4.28
C HIS A 10 -1.31 -2.73 -3.43
N TYR A 11 -0.25 -3.21 -4.05
CA TYR A 11 1.00 -3.57 -3.39
C TYR A 11 1.92 -2.34 -3.32
N LEU A 12 2.63 -2.22 -2.20
CA LEU A 12 3.77 -1.31 -2.08
C LEU A 12 5.04 -2.04 -2.51
N VAL A 13 5.61 -1.66 -3.65
CA VAL A 13 6.78 -2.30 -4.24
C VAL A 13 7.96 -1.33 -4.24
N VAL A 14 9.07 -1.76 -3.65
CA VAL A 14 10.35 -1.02 -3.64
C VAL A 14 11.46 -2.00 -4.00
N ASP A 15 12.34 -1.62 -4.92
CA ASP A 15 13.45 -2.46 -5.41
C ASP A 15 13.03 -3.90 -5.76
N GLN A 16 11.92 -4.01 -6.49
CA GLN A 16 11.32 -5.29 -6.92
C GLN A 16 10.86 -6.21 -5.77
N ARG A 17 10.70 -5.68 -4.55
CA ARG A 17 10.19 -6.41 -3.39
C ARG A 17 8.87 -5.81 -2.91
N ILE A 18 7.93 -6.67 -2.53
CA ILE A 18 6.69 -6.24 -1.87
C ILE A 18 7.00 -5.95 -0.40
N LEU A 19 6.86 -4.70 0.01
CA LEU A 19 7.01 -4.28 1.41
C LEU A 19 5.69 -4.33 2.18
N GLY A 20 4.57 -4.35 1.47
CA GLY A 20 3.25 -4.35 2.07
C GLY A 20 2.14 -4.09 1.07
N GLU A 21 1.01 -3.67 1.60
CA GLU A 21 -0.21 -3.40 0.87
C GLU A 21 -0.63 -1.95 1.10
N ALA A 22 -1.30 -1.35 0.12
CA ALA A 22 -1.69 0.05 0.16
C ALA A 22 -3.11 0.26 -0.38
N PHE A 23 -3.78 1.26 0.15
CA PHE A 23 -5.03 1.82 -0.35
C PHE A 23 -4.79 3.28 -0.67
N GLY A 24 -4.89 3.65 -1.94
CA GLY A 24 -4.76 5.05 -2.37
C GLY A 24 -5.90 5.88 -1.80
N VAL A 25 -5.57 6.92 -1.04
CA VAL A 25 -6.54 7.83 -0.43
C VAL A 25 -6.75 9.04 -1.35
N GLU A 26 -5.65 9.66 -1.79
CA GLU A 26 -5.69 10.87 -2.60
C GLU A 26 -4.44 10.97 -3.49
N LYS A 27 -4.62 11.34 -4.76
CA LYS A 27 -3.52 11.70 -5.66
C LYS A 27 -3.14 13.15 -5.40
N VAL A 28 -1.99 13.37 -4.78
CA VAL A 28 -1.49 14.70 -4.39
C VAL A 28 -0.81 15.40 -5.56
N SER A 29 -0.12 14.63 -6.40
CA SER A 29 0.51 15.11 -7.64
C SER A 29 0.66 13.98 -8.65
N ASP A 30 1.21 14.28 -9.82
CA ASP A 30 1.55 13.26 -10.82
C ASP A 30 2.57 12.24 -10.33
N TRP A 31 3.35 12.56 -9.29
CA TRP A 31 4.42 11.71 -8.77
C TRP A 31 4.10 11.09 -7.41
N ILE A 32 3.27 11.73 -6.59
CA ILE A 32 3.02 11.35 -5.19
C ILE A 32 1.52 11.18 -4.92
N SER A 33 1.17 10.15 -4.14
CA SER A 33 -0.16 9.94 -3.57
C SER A 33 -0.08 9.77 -2.05
N LEU A 34 -1.12 10.22 -1.35
CA LEU A 34 -1.37 9.83 0.03
C LEU A 34 -2.06 8.47 0.02
N ALA A 35 -1.55 7.53 0.80
CA ALA A 35 -2.12 6.19 0.92
C ALA A 35 -2.17 5.74 2.38
N PHE A 36 -3.14 4.88 2.68
CA PHE A 36 -3.12 4.07 3.88
C PHE A 36 -2.37 2.78 3.58
N VAL A 37 -1.29 2.53 4.30
CA VAL A 37 -0.39 1.40 4.09
C VAL A 37 -0.45 0.42 5.24
N LYS A 38 -0.30 -0.85 4.89
CA LYS A 38 -0.05 -1.96 5.80
C LYS A 38 1.30 -2.56 5.44
N LEU A 39 2.30 -2.29 6.28
CA LEU A 39 3.65 -2.81 6.09
C LEU A 39 3.77 -4.20 6.72
N ALA A 40 4.31 -5.13 5.94
CA ALA A 40 4.70 -6.46 6.40
C ALA A 40 6.19 -6.43 6.78
N LEU A 41 6.52 -5.65 7.81
CA LEU A 41 7.85 -5.65 8.39
C LEU A 41 8.09 -7.01 9.06
N SER A 42 9.26 -7.60 8.84
CA SER A 42 9.66 -8.95 9.26
C SER A 42 9.24 -9.27 10.71
N GLY A 43 8.06 -9.86 10.92
CA GLY A 43 7.51 -10.12 12.25
C GLY A 43 6.02 -10.48 12.24
N PRO A 44 5.46 -10.90 13.40
CA PRO A 44 4.04 -11.23 13.51
C PRO A 44 3.12 -10.01 13.47
N GLU A 45 3.68 -8.79 13.57
CA GLU A 45 2.93 -7.55 13.66
C GLU A 45 3.00 -6.77 12.35
N THR A 46 1.83 -6.56 11.74
CA THR A 46 1.70 -5.63 10.61
C THR A 46 1.48 -4.24 11.16
N SER A 47 2.28 -3.27 10.70
CA SER A 47 2.09 -1.86 11.04
C SER A 47 1.22 -1.18 10.00
N THR A 48 0.20 -0.43 10.43
CA THR A 48 -0.62 0.38 9.54
C THR A 48 -0.39 1.87 9.79
N CYS A 49 -0.26 2.66 8.73
CA CYS A 49 -0.10 4.11 8.82
C CYS A 49 -0.56 4.82 7.55
N PHE A 50 -0.72 6.14 7.61
CA PHE A 50 -0.82 6.97 6.42
C PHE A 50 0.58 7.40 5.97
N ALA A 51 0.85 7.33 4.68
CA ALA A 51 2.13 7.70 4.10
C ALA A 51 1.95 8.39 2.74
N PHE A 52 2.83 9.35 2.45
CA PHE A 52 3.03 9.84 1.10
C PHE A 52 3.97 8.88 0.37
N LEU A 53 3.53 8.40 -0.79
CA LEU A 53 4.23 7.40 -1.57
C LEU A 53 4.39 7.88 -3.00
N GLU A 54 5.48 7.47 -3.63
CA GLU A 54 5.62 7.61 -5.08
C GLU A 54 4.60 6.73 -5.80
N ASN A 55 3.93 7.29 -6.80
CA ASN A 55 2.91 6.59 -7.58
C ASN A 55 3.45 5.32 -8.24
N GLN A 56 4.73 5.31 -8.62
CA GLN A 56 5.42 4.15 -9.19
C GLN A 56 5.61 2.98 -8.20
N ALA A 57 5.62 3.27 -6.89
CA ALA A 57 5.71 2.25 -5.86
C ALA A 57 4.36 1.57 -5.57
N LEU A 58 3.25 2.14 -6.07
CA LEU A 58 1.90 1.61 -5.92
C LEU A 58 1.52 0.77 -7.13
N VAL A 59 1.58 -0.56 -6.99
CA VAL A 59 1.23 -1.50 -8.06
C VAL A 59 -0.15 -2.06 -7.80
N PRO A 60 -1.14 -1.89 -8.71
CA PRO A 60 -2.48 -2.44 -8.52
C PRO A 60 -2.47 -3.95 -8.28
N LYS A 61 -3.23 -4.42 -7.30
CA LYS A 61 -3.50 -5.85 -7.15
C LYS A 61 -4.46 -6.26 -8.26
N ILE A 62 -4.08 -7.25 -9.05
CA ILE A 62 -5.02 -7.87 -9.98
C ILE A 62 -5.92 -8.75 -9.12
N LEU A 63 -7.17 -8.32 -8.91
CA LEU A 63 -8.21 -9.22 -8.43
C LEU A 63 -8.56 -10.16 -9.59
N ASN A 64 -8.21 -11.43 -9.45
CA ASN A 64 -8.73 -12.49 -10.32
C ASN A 64 -10.20 -12.75 -10.00
#